data_AF-A0A939FHB4-F1
#
_entry.id   AF-A0A939FHB4-F1
#
_cell.length_a   1.000
_cell.length_b   1.000
_cell.length_c   1.000
_cell.angle_alpha   90.00
_cell.angle_beta   90.00
_cell.angle_gamma   90.00
#
_symmetry.space_group_name_H-M   'P 1'
#
loop_
_entity.id
_entity.type
_entity.pdbx_description
1 polymer ?
#
loop_
_entity_poly.entity_id
_entity_poly.type
_entity_poly.pdbx_seq_one_letter_code
_entity_poly.pdbx_strand_id
1 'polypeptide(L)' 'WSEDPPRGTVTLSTGTRAGVYQKYGELLRTSLSTHMPDLEVRLLTSDGSQENVRRVATGQADFAIAAADA' A
#
# COMPACT_ATOMS: atom_id res chain seq x y z
N TRP A 1 6.32 -23.65 -12.50
CA TRP A 1 6.23 -22.34 -13.16
C TRP A 1 6.78 -21.33 -12.16
N SER A 2 7.95 -20.77 -12.40
CA SER A 2 8.45 -19.66 -11.59
C SER A 2 8.20 -18.40 -12.41
N GLU A 3 7.45 -17.46 -11.85
CA GLU A 3 7.24 -16.14 -12.43
C GLU A 3 8.32 -15.21 -11.87
N ASP A 4 8.89 -14.34 -12.71
CA ASP A 4 9.85 -13.34 -12.23
C ASP A 4 9.13 -12.36 -11.30
N PRO A 5 9.81 -11.88 -10.23
CA PRO A 5 9.21 -10.89 -9.35
C PRO A 5 8.84 -9.62 -10.13
N PRO A 6 7.72 -8.98 -9.80
CA PRO A 6 7.24 -7.79 -10.50
C PRO A 6 8.20 -6.62 -10.33
N ARG A 7 8.10 -5.67 -11.26
CA ARG A 7 8.91 -4.45 -11.31
C ARG A 7 8.00 -3.23 -11.47
N GLY A 8 8.51 -2.05 -11.09
CA GLY A 8 7.82 -0.77 -11.28
C GLY A 8 7.53 -0.05 -9.97
N THR A 9 6.50 0.80 -9.96
CA THR A 9 6.11 1.57 -8.78
C THR A 9 4.63 1.36 -8.50
N VAL A 10 4.29 1.11 -7.24
CA VAL A 10 2.89 1.07 -6.75
C VAL A 10 2.71 2.00 -5.55
N THR A 11 1.50 2.52 -5.40
CA THR A 11 1.07 3.38 -4.29
C THR A 11 0.09 2.64 -3.39
N LEU A 12 0.42 2.55 -2.11
CA LEU A 12 -0.41 1.97 -1.06
C LEU A 12 -0.95 3.08 -0.15
N SER A 13 -2.27 3.28 -0.17
CA SER A 13 -2.96 4.21 0.73
C SER A 13 -3.09 3.61 2.13
N THR A 14 -2.62 4.32 3.15
CA THR A 14 -2.50 3.82 4.53
C THR A 14 -3.42 4.55 5.49
N GLY A 15 -2.90 5.35 6.41
CA GLY A 15 -3.68 6.07 7.42
C GLY A 15 -2.83 7.21 7.96
N THR A 16 -3.16 7.72 9.13
CA THR A 16 -2.35 8.77 9.77
C THR A 16 -0.92 8.29 10.01
N ARG A 17 0.03 9.22 10.03
CA ARG A 17 1.47 8.90 10.14
C ARG A 17 1.84 8.06 11.37
N ALA A 18 1.14 8.26 12.49
CA ALA A 18 1.34 7.51 13.72
C ALA A 18 0.38 6.31 13.87
N GLY A 19 -0.45 6.05 12.86
CA GLY A 19 -1.49 5.03 12.88
C GLY A 19 -1.02 3.64 12.47
N VAL A 20 -1.82 2.63 12.83
CA VAL A 20 -1.50 1.22 12.57
C VAL A 20 -1.45 0.88 11.08
N TYR A 21 -2.28 1.50 10.23
CA TYR A 21 -2.24 1.27 8.78
C TYR A 21 -0.90 1.71 8.18
N GLN A 22 -0.37 2.85 8.64
CA GLN A 22 0.94 3.31 8.21
C GLN A 22 2.03 2.32 8.66
N LYS A 23 1.97 1.84 9.91
CA LYS A 23 2.92 0.84 10.41
C LYS A 23 2.90 -0.45 9.58
N TYR A 24 1.71 -0.94 9.23
CA TYR A 24 1.57 -2.13 8.39
C TYR A 24 2.08 -1.91 6.97
N GLY A 25 1.82 -0.74 6.39
CA GLY A 25 2.39 -0.35 5.09
C GLY A 25 3.92 -0.35 5.08
N GLU A 26 4.55 0.16 6.13
CA GLU A 26 6.02 0.16 6.27
C GLU A 26 6.61 -1.25 6.37
N LEU A 27 5.97 -2.13 7.14
CA LEU A 27 6.37 -3.53 7.27
C LEU A 27 6.22 -4.26 5.93
N LEU A 28 5.08 -4.06 5.25
CA LEU A 28 4.83 -4.66 3.93
C LEU A 28 5.83 -4.17 2.89
N ARG A 29 6.07 -2.86 2.79
CA ARG A 29 7.11 -2.29 1.91
C ARG A 29 8.47 -2.91 2.15
N THR A 30 8.85 -3.07 3.43
CA THR A 30 10.15 -3.66 3.79
C THR A 30 10.23 -5.11 3.31
N SER A 31 9.21 -5.92 3.57
CA SER A 31 9.15 -7.31 3.10
C SER A 31 9.19 -7.40 1.56
N LEU A 32 8.42 -6.56 0.87
CA LEU A 32 8.42 -6.51 -0.59
C LEU A 32 9.79 -6.11 -1.15
N SER A 33 10.48 -5.14 -0.55
CA SER A 33 11.83 -4.77 -1.00
C SER A 33 12.86 -5.90 -0.92
N THR A 34 12.66 -6.87 -0.01
CA THR A 34 13.51 -8.07 0.10
C THR A 34 13.21 -9.09 -0.99
N HIS A 35 11.94 -9.29 -1.35
CA HIS A 35 11.51 -10.33 -2.27
C HIS A 35 11.29 -9.85 -3.72
N MET A 36 11.12 -8.55 -3.91
CA MET A 36 10.78 -7.86 -5.16
C MET A 36 11.60 -6.55 -5.23
N PRO A 37 12.93 -6.62 -5.37
CA PRO A 37 13.82 -5.46 -5.22
C PRO A 37 13.59 -4.38 -6.28
N ASP A 38 13.02 -4.75 -7.43
CA ASP A 38 12.71 -3.85 -8.54
C ASP A 38 11.30 -3.23 -8.43
N LEU A 39 10.57 -3.49 -7.33
CA LEU A 39 9.27 -2.92 -7.02
C LEU A 39 9.38 -1.81 -5.96
N GLU A 40 9.19 -0.57 -6.38
CA GLU A 40 9.07 0.58 -5.47
C GLU A 40 7.64 0.65 -4.89
N VAL A 41 7.52 0.65 -3.56
CA VAL A 41 6.24 0.84 -2.87
C VAL A 41 6.20 2.20 -2.19
N ARG A 42 5.33 3.08 -2.67
CA ARG A 42 5.06 4.40 -2.08
C ARG A 42 3.92 4.31 -1.08
N LEU A 43 4.13 4.83 0.13
CA LEU A 43 3.08 4.91 1.14
C LEU A 43 2.44 6.28 1.11
N LEU A 44 1.12 6.32 1.00
CA LEU A 44 0.33 7.55 0.98
C LEU A 44 -0.58 7.60 2.21
N THR A 45 -0.28 8.50 3.13
CA THR A 45 -1.10 8.69 4.34
C THR A 45 -2.51 9.18 3.98
N SER A 46 -3.48 8.86 4.84
CA SER A 46 -4.90 9.21 4.66
C SER A 46 -5.59 9.45 6.00
N ASP A 47 -6.81 9.97 5.94
CA ASP A 47 -7.69 10.15 7.10
C ASP A 47 -8.46 8.88 7.48
N GLY A 48 -8.30 7.78 6.71
CA GLY A 48 -8.83 6.46 7.07
C GLY A 48 -9.45 5.69 5.90
N SER A 49 -10.19 4.63 6.24
CA SER A 49 -10.65 3.61 5.30
C SER A 49 -11.51 4.14 4.15
N GLN A 50 -12.42 5.09 4.41
CA GLN A 50 -13.29 5.69 3.39
C GLN A 50 -12.49 6.38 2.29
N GLU A 51 -11.47 7.14 2.69
CA GLU A 51 -10.57 7.80 1.74
C GLU A 51 -9.73 6.76 0.97
N ASN A 52 -9.24 5.72 1.64
CA ASN A 52 -8.46 4.66 1.01
C ASN A 52 -9.24 3.92 -0.07
N VAL A 53 -10.48 3.51 0.22
CA VAL A 53 -11.35 2.83 -0.74
C VAL A 53 -11.65 3.74 -1.93
N ARG A 54 -11.95 5.02 -1.67
CA ARG A 54 -12.15 6.01 -2.74
C ARG A 54 -10.92 6.16 -3.62
N ARG A 55 -9.71 6.23 -3.05
CA ARG A 55 -8.46 6.39 -3.81
C ARG A 55 -8.21 5.21 -4.73
N VAL A 56 -8.47 3.98 -4.29
CA VAL A 56 -8.38 2.79 -5.16
C VAL A 56 -9.45 2.85 -6.25
N ALA A 57 -10.71 3.12 -5.91
CA ALA A 57 -11.81 3.18 -6.86
C ALA A 57 -11.63 4.25 -7.95
N THR A 58 -10.84 5.30 -7.68
CA THR A 58 -10.59 6.42 -8.59
C THR A 58 -9.18 6.41 -9.21
N GLY A 59 -8.38 5.38 -8.95
CA GLY A 59 -7.02 5.24 -9.50
C GLY A 59 -5.98 6.20 -8.91
N GLN A 60 -6.24 6.80 -7.75
CA GLN A 60 -5.28 7.63 -7.02
C GLN A 60 -4.28 6.82 -6.19
N ALA A 61 -4.63 5.56 -5.90
CA ALA A 61 -3.73 4.58 -5.29
C ALA A 61 -4.00 3.21 -5.93
N ASP A 62 -2.96 2.38 -6.02
CA ASP A 62 -3.06 1.02 -6.57
C ASP A 62 -3.62 0.06 -5.52
N PHE A 63 -3.27 0.28 -4.25
CA PHE A 63 -3.69 -0.54 -3.11
C PHE A 63 -4.11 0.32 -1.92
N ALA A 64 -4.81 -0.31 -0.98
CA ALA A 64 -5.27 0.31 0.26
C ALA A 64 -5.24 -0.67 1.44
N ILE A 65 -5.03 -0.14 2.64
CA ILE A 65 -5.40 -0.82 3.89
C ILE A 65 -6.71 -0.21 4.39
N ALA A 66 -7.71 -1.04 4.64
CA ALA A 66 -9.00 -0.61 5.15
C ALA A 66 -9.54 -1.64 6.15
N ALA A 67 -10.40 -1.19 7.06
CA ALA A 67 -11.23 -2.09 7.85
C ALA A 67 -12.29 -2.76 6.96
N ALA A 68 -12.75 -3.95 7.32
CA ALA A 68 -13.68 -4.73 6.50
C ALA A 68 -15.11 -4.15 6.47
N ASP A 69 -15.45 -3.28 7.41
CA ASP A 69 -16.73 -2.57 7.52
C ASP A 69 -16.70 -1.18 6.87
N ALA A 70 -15.61 -0.85 6.18
CA ALA A 70 -15.46 0.39 5.44
C ALA A 70 -16.28 0.43 4.15
#